data_AF-A0A1G2IX57-F1
#
_entry.id   AF-A0A1G2IX57-F1
#
_cell.length_a   1.000
_cell.length_b   1.000
_cell.length_c   1.000
_cell.angle_alpha   90.00
_cell.angle_beta   90.00
_cell.angle_gamma   90.00
#
_symmetry.space_group_name_H-M   'P 1'
#
loop_
_entity.id
_entity.type
_entity.pdbx_description
1 polymer ?
#
loop_
_entity_poly.entity_id
_entity_poly.type
_entity_poly.pdbx_seq_one_letter_code
_entity_poly.pdbx_strand_id
1 'polypeptide(L)'
;MRKSSPRRSCKDYLLDIENALNKIEKFSDGFVFEKFCEDEKTQEAIIIKFEIIGEAAGKIPAKVKKENANIPWKKISSMRNKLIHEYFGINSRLV
;
A
#
# COMPACT_ATOMS: atom_id res chain seq x y z
N MET A 1 -26.93 -0.58 17.99
CA MET A 1 -26.05 0.61 18.03
C MET A 1 -24.73 0.26 17.36
N ARG A 2 -24.45 0.75 16.13
CA ARG A 2 -23.12 0.61 15.53
C ARG A 2 -22.17 1.46 16.37
N LYS A 3 -21.23 0.83 17.09
CA LYS A 3 -20.15 1.55 17.77
C LYS A 3 -19.45 2.38 16.69
N SER A 4 -19.56 3.71 16.78
CA SER A 4 -18.81 4.63 15.94
C SER A 4 -17.34 4.40 16.26
N SER A 5 -16.61 3.76 15.35
CA SER A 5 -15.16 3.61 15.48
C SER A 5 -14.54 4.98 15.71
N PRO A 6 -13.56 5.11 16.63
CA PRO A 6 -12.94 6.39 16.94
C PRO A 6 -12.40 7.04 15.65
N ARG A 7 -12.55 8.37 15.53
CA ARG A 7 -12.00 9.11 14.38
C ARG A 7 -10.49 8.90 14.36
N ARG A 8 -9.99 8.26 13.30
CA ARG A 8 -8.55 8.06 13.10
C ARG A 8 -7.84 9.40 12.90
N SER A 9 -6.69 9.55 13.53
CA SER A 9 -5.80 10.70 13.40
C SER A 9 -4.90 10.58 12.17
N CYS A 10 -4.24 11.69 11.79
CA CYS A 10 -3.22 11.64 10.73
C CYS A 10 -2.08 10.67 11.07
N LYS A 11 -1.70 10.58 12.35
CA LYS A 11 -0.63 9.70 12.82
C LYS A 11 -0.98 8.22 12.60
N ASP A 12 -2.25 7.86 12.78
CA ASP A 12 -2.70 6.48 12.56
C ASP A 12 -2.55 6.06 11.09
N TYR A 13 -2.81 6.96 10.14
CA TYR A 13 -2.59 6.68 8.71
C TYR A 13 -1.12 6.58 8.34
N LEU A 14 -0.25 7.39 8.95
CA LEU A 14 1.20 7.26 8.73
C LEU A 14 1.72 5.94 9.29
N LEU A 15 1.21 5.53 10.45
CA LEU A 15 1.55 4.25 11.07
C LEU A 15 1.06 3.06 10.23
N ASP A 16 -0.11 3.16 9.60
CA ASP A 16 -0.57 2.12 8.64
C ASP A 16 0.40 1.97 7.46
N ILE A 17 0.85 3.09 6.90
CA ILE A 17 1.79 3.10 5.77
C ILE A 17 3.11 2.45 6.20
N GLU A 18 3.67 2.87 7.33
CA GLU A 18 4.91 2.31 7.89
C GLU A 18 4.79 0.80 8.15
N ASN A 19 3.72 0.38 8.82
CA ASN A 19 3.48 -1.04 9.08
C ASN A 19 3.32 -1.86 7.80
N ALA A 20 2.63 -1.31 6.80
CA ALA A 20 2.45 -1.98 5.52
C ALA A 20 3.79 -2.13 4.78
N LEU A 21 4.63 -1.09 4.75
CA LEU A 21 5.97 -1.13 4.16
C LEU A 21 6.85 -2.19 4.84
N ASN A 22 6.91 -2.19 6.18
CA ASN A 22 7.66 -3.19 6.93
C ASN A 22 7.20 -4.63 6.64
N LYS A 23 5.91 -4.84 6.37
CA LYS A 23 5.39 -6.15 5.97
C LYS A 23 5.79 -6.52 4.55
N ILE A 24 5.75 -5.57 3.60
CA ILE A 24 6.20 -5.80 2.23
C ILE A 24 7.66 -6.23 2.24
N GLU A 25 8.53 -5.47 2.89
CA GLU A 25 9.97 -5.78 3.00
C GLU A 25 10.19 -7.18 3.58
N LYS A 26 9.49 -7.51 4.67
CA LYS A 26 9.57 -8.83 5.30
C LYS A 26 9.05 -9.96 4.42
N PHE A 27 8.03 -9.73 3.60
CA PHE A 27 7.47 -10.74 2.72
C PHE A 27 8.32 -10.95 1.48
N SER A 28 9.01 -9.91 1.01
CA SER A 28 9.96 -10.00 -0.10
C SER A 28 11.35 -10.49 0.32
N ASP A 29 11.66 -10.50 1.62
CA ASP A 29 12.97 -10.91 2.12
C ASP A 29 13.27 -12.38 1.77
N GLY A 30 14.49 -12.62 1.27
CA GLY A 30 14.93 -13.95 0.85
C GLY A 30 14.34 -14.47 -0.47
N PHE A 31 13.49 -13.70 -1.16
CA PHE A 31 13.02 -14.07 -2.50
C PHE A 31 13.99 -13.61 -3.58
N VAL A 32 14.31 -14.52 -4.50
CA VAL A 32 14.70 -14.14 -5.86
C VAL A 32 13.44 -13.93 -6.69
N PHE A 33 13.50 -13.04 -7.67
CA PHE A 33 12.34 -12.61 -8.44
C PHE A 33 11.54 -13.78 -9.01
N GLU A 34 12.20 -14.79 -9.58
CA GLU A 34 11.55 -15.96 -10.16
C GLU A 34 10.71 -16.73 -9.14
N LYS A 35 11.25 -16.93 -7.93
CA LYS A 35 10.52 -17.59 -6.84
C LYS A 35 9.36 -16.75 -6.32
N PHE A 36 9.50 -15.43 -6.34
CA PHE A 36 8.40 -14.54 -5.99
C PHE A 36 7.26 -14.65 -7.01
N CYS A 37 7.58 -14.74 -8.30
CA CYS A 37 6.60 -14.91 -9.37
C CYS A 37 5.80 -16.22 -9.27
N GLU A 38 6.35 -17.24 -8.61
CA GLU A 38 5.69 -18.54 -8.40
C GLU A 38 4.90 -18.62 -7.08
N ASP A 39 5.09 -17.66 -6.16
CA ASP A 39 4.39 -17.62 -4.87
C ASP A 39 3.21 -16.64 -4.88
N GLU A 40 2.08 -17.11 -5.41
CA GLU A 40 0.81 -16.36 -5.47
C GLU A 40 0.38 -15.82 -4.10
N LYS A 41 0.59 -16.59 -3.02
CA LYS A 41 0.21 -16.18 -1.67
C LYS A 41 0.99 -14.95 -1.22
N THR A 42 2.29 -14.93 -1.51
CA THR A 42 3.15 -13.79 -1.15
C THR A 42 2.81 -12.57 -2.02
N GLN A 43 2.51 -12.76 -3.31
CA GLN A 43 2.03 -11.70 -4.19
C GLN A 43 0.74 -11.06 -3.68
N GLU A 44 -0.28 -11.88 -3.39
CA GLU A 44 -1.56 -11.40 -2.84
C GLU A 44 -1.35 -10.64 -1.52
N ALA A 45 -0.50 -11.18 -0.64
CA ALA A 45 -0.20 -10.54 0.64
C ALA A 45 0.43 -9.14 0.47
N ILE A 46 1.36 -8.98 -0.48
CA ILE A 46 2.01 -7.70 -0.80
C ILE A 46 1.02 -6.72 -1.43
N ILE A 47 0.15 -7.18 -2.32
CA ILE A 47 -0.86 -6.33 -2.97
C ILE A 47 -1.81 -5.73 -1.95
N ILE A 48 -2.29 -6.53 -1.01
CA ILE A 48 -3.13 -6.03 0.09
C ILE A 48 -2.38 -4.94 0.88
N LYS A 49 -1.06 -5.05 1.07
CA LYS A 49 -0.28 -3.98 1.74
C LYS A 49 -0.22 -2.71 0.92
N PHE A 50 -0.06 -2.80 -0.39
CA PHE A 50 -0.12 -1.64 -1.27
C PHE A 50 -1.50 -0.98 -1.31
N GLU A 51 -2.59 -1.75 -1.21
CA GLU A 51 -3.94 -1.19 -1.08
C GLU A 51 -4.10 -0.39 0.22
N ILE A 52 -3.61 -0.92 1.34
CA ILE A 52 -3.60 -0.23 2.64
C ILE A 52 -2.82 1.08 2.56
N ILE A 53 -1.64 1.06 1.94
CA ILE A 53 -0.81 2.27 1.73
C ILE A 53 -1.57 3.30 0.90
N GLY A 54 -2.21 2.88 -0.20
CA GLY A 54 -2.97 3.78 -1.07
C GLY A 54 -4.17 4.41 -0.36
N GLU A 55 -4.92 3.63 0.42
CA GLU A 55 -6.04 4.14 1.21
C GLU A 55 -5.56 5.14 2.27
N ALA A 56 -4.56 4.76 3.07
CA ALA A 56 -4.03 5.61 4.14
C ALA A 56 -3.46 6.92 3.57
N ALA A 57 -2.69 6.87 2.48
CA ALA A 57 -2.18 8.05 1.78
C ALA A 57 -3.31 8.97 1.29
N GLY A 58 -4.43 8.40 0.83
CA GLY A 58 -5.64 9.13 0.46
C GLY A 58 -6.23 9.92 1.64
N LYS A 59 -6.20 9.37 2.85
CA LYS A 59 -6.80 9.94 4.07
C LYS A 59 -5.92 10.97 4.79
N ILE A 60 -4.63 11.09 4.44
CA ILE A 60 -3.76 12.12 5.02
C ILE A 60 -4.29 13.54 4.68
N PRO A 61 -4.35 14.46 5.66
CA PRO A 61 -4.82 15.83 5.47
C PRO A 61 -4.04 16.61 4.41
N ALA A 62 -4.74 17.48 3.66
CA ALA A 62 -4.12 18.28 2.61
C ALA A 62 -2.98 19.19 3.10
N LYS A 63 -3.06 19.69 4.34
CA LYS A 63 -1.99 20.51 4.95
C LYS A 63 -0.67 19.73 5.02
N VAL A 64 -0.70 18.51 5.56
CA VAL A 64 0.48 17.62 5.66
C VAL A 64 1.03 17.27 4.27
N LYS A 65 0.14 17.01 3.30
CA LYS A 65 0.53 16.74 1.91
C LYS A 65 1.25 17.93 1.25
N LYS A 66 0.79 19.16 1.53
CA LYS A 66 1.41 20.39 1.02
C LYS A 66 2.77 20.65 1.65
N GLU A 67 2.91 20.42 2.96
CA GLU A 67 4.19 20.54 3.67
C GLU A 67 5.22 19.51 3.20
N ASN A 68 4.76 18.35 2.71
CA ASN A 68 5.59 17.27 2.19
C ASN A 68 5.33 17.03 0.70
N ALA A 69 5.41 18.10 -0.12
CA ALA A 69 5.06 18.06 -1.54
C ALA A 69 6.04 17.24 -2.41
N ASN A 70 7.23 16.92 -1.89
CA ASN A 70 8.18 16.01 -2.53
C ASN A 70 7.67 14.55 -2.60
N ILE A 71 6.74 14.18 -1.72
CA ILE A 71 6.14 12.85 -1.72
C ILE A 71 5.01 12.83 -2.75
N PRO A 72 4.96 11.85 -3.67
CA PRO A 72 3.96 11.79 -4.73
C PRO A 72 2.61 11.24 -4.23
N TRP A 73 2.00 11.90 -3.26
CA TRP A 73 0.77 11.46 -2.58
C TRP A 73 -0.35 11.02 -3.52
N LYS A 74 -0.57 11.78 -4.61
CA LYS A 74 -1.58 11.46 -5.61
C LYS A 74 -1.29 10.12 -6.28
N LYS A 75 -0.03 9.86 -6.67
CA LYS A 75 0.38 8.59 -7.29
C LYS A 75 0.18 7.43 -6.32
N ILE A 76 0.61 7.59 -5.06
CA ILE A 76 0.48 6.57 -4.01
C ILE A 76 -1.01 6.23 -3.79
N SER A 77 -1.86 7.25 -3.61
CA SER A 77 -3.30 7.02 -3.41
C SER A 77 -4.01 6.40 -4.61
N SER A 78 -3.52 6.67 -5.83
CA SER A 78 -4.06 6.11 -7.08
C SER A 78 -3.58 4.68 -7.37
N MET A 79 -2.55 4.20 -6.67
CA MET A 79 -1.90 2.91 -6.91
C MET A 79 -2.85 1.73 -6.71
N ARG A 80 -3.78 1.81 -5.74
CA ARG A 80 -4.84 0.82 -5.54
C ARG A 80 -5.61 0.52 -6.83
N ASN A 81 -5.91 1.55 -7.61
CA ASN A 81 -6.68 1.36 -8.85
C ASN A 81 -5.83 0.63 -9.91
N LYS A 82 -4.53 0.94 -9.99
CA LYS A 82 -3.63 0.27 -10.93
C LYS A 82 -3.40 -1.19 -10.58
N LEU A 83 -3.19 -1.49 -9.30
CA LEU A 83 -2.97 -2.87 -8.87
C LEU A 83 -4.19 -3.74 -9.14
N ILE A 84 -5.41 -3.26 -8.90
CA ILE A 84 -6.64 -4.02 -9.22
C ILE A 84 -6.79 -4.25 -10.73
N HIS A 85 -6.48 -3.24 -11.57
CA HIS A 85 -6.64 -3.35 -13.03
C HIS A 85 -5.51 -4.14 -13.70
N GLU A 86 -4.27 -3.99 -13.22
CA GLU A 86 -3.12 -4.71 -13.75
C GLU A 86 -3.06 -6.14 -13.21
N TYR A 87 -3.58 -6.46 -12.00
CA TYR A 87 -3.61 -7.85 -11.47
C TYR A 87 -4.41 -8.83 -12.35
N PHE A 88 -5.41 -8.35 -13.10
CA PHE A 88 -6.07 -9.14 -14.14
C PHE A 88 -5.20 -9.37 -15.39
N GLY A 89 -3.99 -8.83 -15.43
CA GLY A 89 -3.06 -8.90 -16.56
C GLY A 89 -1.57 -8.81 -16.18
N ILE A 90 -1.14 -9.14 -14.95
CA ILE A 90 0.28 -9.07 -14.56
C ILE A 90 1.02 -10.22 -15.24
N ASN A 91 1.61 -9.86 -16.37
CA ASN A 91 2.96 -10.23 -16.77
C ASN A 91 3.88 -9.85 -15.60
N SER A 92 4.54 -10.82 -14.99
CA SER A 92 5.30 -10.77 -13.73
C SER A 92 6.36 -9.66 -13.59
N ARG A 93 6.59 -8.82 -14.60
CA ARG A 93 7.71 -7.88 -14.74
C ARG A 93 7.54 -6.50 -14.08
N LEU A 94 6.46 -6.27 -13.31
CA LEU A 94 6.14 -4.95 -12.72
C LEU A 94 6.15 -4.91 -11.19
N VAL A 95 6.53 -6.01 -10.52
CA VAL A 95 6.78 -6.03 -9.07
C VAL A 95 8.27 -6.05 -8.81
#